data_AF-A0A939C2V9-F1
#
_entry.id   AF-A0A939C2V9-F1
#
_cell.length_a   1.000
_cell.length_b   1.000
_cell.length_c   1.000
_cell.angle_alpha   90.00
_cell.angle_beta   90.00
_cell.angle_gamma   90.00
#
_symmetry.space_group_name_H-M   'P 1'
#
loop_
_entity.id
_entity.type
_entity.pdbx_description
1 polymer ?
#
loop_
_entity_poly.entity_id
_entity_poly.type
_entity_poly.pdbx_seq_one_letter_code
_entity_poly.pdbx_strand_id
1 'polypeptide(L)'
;MKPLEIIYWIRVILAIVAGVISAVVATLFGAAEFNTFLNGVTIALAIYLISYYALKAKFANQVEKQSKIMSMGIFMYFIAWAVFFILFYSILKGPTLLG
;
A
#
# COMPACT_ATOMS: atom_id res chain seq x y z
N MET A 1 -21.91 1.73 7.60
CA MET A 1 -20.70 2.59 7.56
C MET A 1 -20.89 3.63 6.48
N LYS A 2 -20.44 4.86 6.71
CA LYS A 2 -20.48 5.93 5.70
C LYS A 2 -19.57 5.54 4.51
N PRO A 3 -19.87 5.95 3.26
CA PRO A 3 -19.05 5.60 2.10
C PRO A 3 -17.55 5.90 2.28
N LEU A 4 -17.21 7.02 2.92
CA LEU A 4 -15.83 7.40 3.20
C LEU A 4 -15.15 6.49 4.25
N GLU A 5 -15.87 5.96 5.22
CA GLU A 5 -15.35 4.99 6.19
C GLU A 5 -15.03 3.65 5.49
N ILE A 6 -15.87 3.23 4.55
CA ILE A 6 -15.63 2.04 3.74
C ILE A 6 -14.36 2.24 2.89
N ILE A 7 -14.20 3.39 2.24
CA ILE A 7 -12.99 3.73 1.47
C ILE A 7 -11.75 3.68 2.37
N TYR A 8 -11.83 4.23 3.59
CA TYR A 8 -10.73 4.18 4.56
C TYR A 8 -10.29 2.73 4.85
N TRP A 9 -11.22 1.84 5.18
CA TRP A 9 -10.88 0.44 5.48
C TRP A 9 -10.38 -0.33 4.26
N ILE A 10 -10.92 -0.07 3.07
CA ILE A 10 -10.38 -0.63 1.82
C ILE A 10 -8.92 -0.22 1.65
N ARG A 11 -8.57 1.05 1.92
CA ARG A 11 -7.17 1.49 1.84
C ARG A 11 -6.28 0.79 2.86
N VAL A 12 -6.74 0.55 4.09
CA VAL A 12 -5.97 -0.22 5.07
C VAL A 12 -5.66 -1.63 4.54
N ILE A 13 -6.65 -2.33 4.00
CA ILE A 13 -6.47 -3.67 3.43
C ILE A 13 -5.50 -3.63 2.24
N LEU A 14 -5.68 -2.68 1.33
CA LEU A 14 -4.80 -2.53 0.17
C LEU A 14 -3.36 -2.19 0.56
N ALA A 15 -3.15 -1.44 1.64
CA ALA A 15 -1.82 -1.13 2.15
C ALA A 15 -1.09 -2.39 2.66
N ILE A 16 -1.81 -3.31 3.32
CA ILE A 16 -1.27 -4.60 3.75
C ILE A 16 -0.86 -5.41 2.51
N VAL A 17 -1.74 -5.51 1.51
CA VAL A 17 -1.47 -6.22 0.25
C VAL A 17 -0.26 -5.61 -0.47
N ALA A 18 -0.20 -4.29 -0.56
CA ALA A 18 0.94 -3.58 -1.15
C ALA A 18 2.23 -3.90 -0.39
N GLY A 19 2.20 -3.92 0.95
CA GLY A 19 3.36 -4.22 1.79
C GLY A 19 3.89 -5.64 1.55
N VAL A 20 2.99 -6.62 1.43
CA VAL A 20 3.35 -8.02 1.09
C VAL A 20 3.99 -8.08 -0.30
N ILE A 21 3.38 -7.46 -1.31
CA ILE A 21 3.91 -7.48 -2.69
C ILE A 21 5.28 -6.80 -2.74
N SER A 22 5.43 -5.64 -2.10
CA SER A 22 6.73 -4.95 -1.99
C SER A 22 7.79 -5.81 -1.33
N ALA A 23 7.45 -6.51 -0.24
CA ALA A 23 8.37 -7.40 0.47
C ALA A 23 8.81 -8.59 -0.39
N VAL A 24 7.87 -9.25 -1.08
CA VAL A 24 8.18 -10.36 -1.99
C VAL A 24 9.08 -9.91 -3.12
N VAL A 25 8.77 -8.77 -3.76
CA VAL A 25 9.60 -8.21 -4.83
C VAL A 25 11.00 -7.86 -4.31
N ALA A 26 11.11 -7.22 -3.14
CA ALA A 26 12.39 -6.90 -2.53
C ALA A 26 13.25 -8.16 -2.30
N THR A 27 12.64 -9.24 -1.80
CA THR A 27 13.34 -10.51 -1.54
C THR A 27 13.77 -11.21 -2.84
N LEU A 28 12.93 -11.23 -3.87
CA LEU A 28 13.22 -11.96 -5.12
C LEU A 28 14.29 -11.27 -6.00
N PHE A 29 14.33 -9.94 -6.01
CA PHE A 29 15.17 -9.18 -6.94
C PHE A 29 16.50 -8.69 -6.33
N GLY A 30 16.77 -8.96 -5.05
CA GLY A 30 18.10 -8.80 -4.44
C GLY A 30 18.77 -7.44 -4.70
N ALA A 31 18.00 -6.36 -4.77
CA ALA A 31 18.49 -5.06 -5.22
C ALA A 31 19.17 -4.29 -4.07
N ALA A 32 20.11 -3.39 -4.42
CA ALA A 32 20.67 -2.43 -3.49
C ALA A 32 19.57 -1.70 -2.69
N GLU A 33 19.83 -1.36 -1.43
CA GLU A 33 18.78 -0.92 -0.49
C GLU A 33 17.95 0.26 -1.02
N PHE A 34 18.58 1.20 -1.73
CA PHE A 34 17.89 2.34 -2.33
C PHE A 34 16.88 1.92 -3.43
N ASN A 35 17.24 0.97 -4.28
CA ASN A 35 16.37 0.45 -5.33
C ASN A 35 15.21 -0.38 -4.72
N THR A 36 15.50 -1.12 -3.65
CA THR A 36 14.48 -1.90 -2.93
C THR A 36 13.38 -1.01 -2.35
N PHE A 37 13.75 0.09 -1.70
CA PHE A 37 12.77 1.05 -1.19
C PHE A 37 11.96 1.72 -2.31
N LEU A 38 12.63 2.22 -3.36
CA LEU A 38 11.94 2.88 -4.49
C LEU A 38 10.99 1.95 -5.26
N ASN A 39 11.37 0.68 -5.44
CA ASN A 39 10.48 -0.32 -6.03
C ASN A 39 9.23 -0.53 -5.17
N GLY A 40 9.40 -0.60 -3.85
CA GLY A 40 8.28 -0.68 -2.91
C GLY A 40 7.35 0.53 -3.00
N VAL A 41 7.91 1.75 -3.02
CA VAL A 41 7.14 3.00 -3.18
C VAL A 41 6.37 3.00 -4.51
N THR A 42 7.02 2.58 -5.59
CA THR A 42 6.38 2.48 -6.92
C THR A 42 5.19 1.53 -6.91
N ILE A 43 5.34 0.35 -6.30
CA ILE A 43 4.26 -0.64 -6.14
C ILE A 43 3.10 -0.05 -5.32
N ALA A 44 3.41 0.57 -4.19
CA ALA A 44 2.40 1.18 -3.31
C ALA A 44 1.63 2.28 -4.02
N LEU A 45 2.32 3.15 -4.77
CA LEU A 45 1.72 4.21 -5.57
C LEU A 45 0.83 3.65 -6.68
N ALA A 46 1.30 2.65 -7.42
CA ALA A 46 0.53 2.03 -8.49
C ALA A 46 -0.80 1.44 -7.96
N ILE A 47 -0.75 0.66 -6.87
CA ILE A 47 -1.96 0.10 -6.24
C ILE A 47 -2.88 1.23 -5.73
N TYR A 48 -2.32 2.30 -5.18
CA TYR A 48 -3.11 3.45 -4.70
C TYR A 48 -3.87 4.15 -5.83
N LEU A 49 -3.19 4.40 -6.95
CA LEU A 49 -3.77 5.09 -8.10
C LEU A 49 -4.80 4.21 -8.82
N ILE A 50 -4.48 2.94 -9.04
CA ILE A 50 -5.43 1.98 -9.65
C ILE A 50 -6.68 1.85 -8.77
N SER A 51 -6.50 1.69 -7.46
CA SER A 51 -7.64 1.60 -6.54
C SER A 51 -8.46 2.89 -6.49
N TYR A 52 -7.85 4.07 -6.65
CA TYR A 52 -8.61 5.32 -6.77
C TYR A 52 -9.60 5.30 -7.94
N TYR A 53 -9.20 4.84 -9.12
CA TYR A 53 -10.12 4.77 -10.27
C TYR A 53 -11.26 3.77 -10.02
N ALA A 54 -10.96 2.61 -9.42
CA ALA A 54 -11.98 1.62 -9.06
C ALA A 54 -12.96 2.15 -7.99
N LEU A 55 -12.45 2.81 -6.95
CA LEU A 55 -13.25 3.42 -5.89
C LEU A 55 -14.07 4.60 -6.42
N LYS A 56 -13.50 5.40 -7.31
CA LYS A 56 -14.21 6.50 -7.97
C LYS A 56 -15.39 5.97 -8.76
N ALA A 57 -15.22 4.93 -9.58
CA ALA A 57 -16.30 4.32 -10.33
C ALA A 57 -17.45 3.84 -9.43
N LYS A 58 -17.13 3.30 -8.25
CA LYS A 58 -18.13 2.76 -7.30
C LYS A 58 -18.81 3.83 -6.43
N PHE A 59 -18.07 4.83 -5.95
CA PHE A 59 -18.52 5.75 -4.91
C PHE A 59 -18.73 7.20 -5.37
N ALA A 60 -18.49 7.53 -6.64
CA ALA A 60 -18.59 8.91 -7.17
C ALA A 60 -19.91 9.61 -6.83
N ASN A 61 -21.03 8.90 -6.89
CA ASN A 61 -22.37 9.45 -6.64
C ASN A 61 -22.81 9.32 -5.17
N GLN A 62 -21.95 8.76 -4.31
CA GLN A 62 -22.24 8.49 -2.91
C GLN A 62 -21.44 9.40 -1.96
N VAL A 63 -20.63 10.31 -2.51
CA VAL A 63 -19.80 11.24 -1.76
C VAL A 63 -20.05 12.67 -2.22
N GLU A 64 -19.97 13.61 -1.28
CA GLU A 64 -20.20 15.04 -1.55
C GLU A 64 -19.23 15.62 -2.58
N LYS A 65 -17.96 15.19 -2.55
CA LYS A 65 -16.91 15.64 -3.47
C LYS A 65 -16.02 14.48 -3.85
N GLN A 66 -15.75 14.31 -5.14
CA GLN A 66 -14.89 13.23 -5.63
C GLN A 66 -13.45 13.32 -5.13
N SER A 67 -12.95 14.52 -4.82
CA SER A 67 -11.64 14.72 -4.20
C SER A 67 -11.50 14.00 -2.85
N LYS A 68 -12.61 13.80 -2.12
CA LYS A 68 -12.61 13.03 -0.87
C LYS A 68 -12.30 11.55 -1.09
N ILE A 69 -12.62 10.97 -2.25
CA ILE A 69 -12.26 9.58 -2.58
C ILE A 69 -10.74 9.44 -2.69
N MET A 70 -10.09 10.43 -3.31
CA MET A 70 -8.63 10.45 -3.48
C MET A 70 -7.89 10.67 -2.16
N SER A 71 -8.36 11.59 -1.31
CA SER A 71 -7.62 11.99 -0.11
C SER A 71 -7.96 11.17 1.14
N MET A 72 -9.15 10.58 1.22
CA MET A 72 -9.57 9.80 2.40
C MET A 72 -8.62 8.62 2.61
N GLY A 73 -8.00 8.54 3.80
CA GLY A 73 -7.12 7.43 4.19
C GLY A 73 -5.76 7.41 3.48
N ILE A 74 -5.33 8.49 2.80
CA ILE A 74 -4.06 8.53 2.08
C ILE A 74 -2.85 8.27 2.98
N PHE A 75 -2.74 9.00 4.09
CA PHE A 75 -1.62 8.83 5.03
C PHE A 75 -1.64 7.47 5.69
N MET A 76 -2.83 6.99 6.08
CA MET A 76 -2.97 5.67 6.68
C MET A 76 -2.53 4.57 5.72
N TYR A 77 -2.84 4.70 4.42
CA TYR A 77 -2.38 3.76 3.40
C TYR A 77 -0.85 3.68 3.36
N PHE A 78 -0.15 4.81 3.22
CA PHE A 78 1.30 4.79 3.10
C PHE A 78 2.01 4.42 4.39
N ILE A 79 1.49 4.81 5.55
CA ILE A 79 2.05 4.40 6.86
C ILE A 79 1.86 2.89 7.06
N ALA A 80 0.65 2.36 6.84
CA ALA A 80 0.41 0.92 6.95
C ALA A 80 1.28 0.13 5.97
N TRP A 81 1.35 0.58 4.71
CA TRP A 81 2.21 -0.04 3.71
C TRP A 81 3.66 -0.12 4.18
N ALA A 82 4.24 0.98 4.69
CA ALA A 82 5.61 1.00 5.17
C ALA A 82 5.83 0.02 6.34
N VAL A 83 4.92 -0.01 7.31
CA VAL A 83 4.99 -0.94 8.45
C VAL A 83 4.94 -2.39 7.97
N PHE A 84 3.96 -2.74 7.12
CA PHE A 84 3.81 -4.10 6.63
C PHE A 84 4.93 -4.51 5.67
N PHE A 85 5.44 -3.59 4.86
CA PHE A 85 6.61 -3.83 4.02
C PHE A 85 7.82 -4.22 4.87
N ILE A 86 8.17 -3.41 5.88
CA ILE A 86 9.30 -3.69 6.78
C ILE A 86 9.08 -5.02 7.53
N LEU A 87 7.88 -5.24 8.07
CA LEU A 87 7.53 -6.47 8.78
C LEU A 87 7.73 -7.71 7.90
N PHE A 88 7.08 -7.77 6.74
CA PHE A 88 7.15 -8.94 5.87
C PHE A 88 8.52 -9.11 5.23
N TYR A 89 9.19 -8.02 4.86
CA TYR A 89 10.55 -8.10 4.33
C TYR A 89 11.52 -8.67 5.38
N SER A 90 11.40 -8.24 6.64
CA SER A 90 12.23 -8.77 7.74
C SER A 90 11.96 -10.26 7.97
N ILE A 91 10.69 -10.68 7.94
CA ILE A 91 10.32 -12.09 8.06
C ILE A 91 10.88 -12.92 6.89
N LEU A 92 10.76 -12.43 5.66
CA LEU A 92 11.19 -13.14 4.45
C LEU A 92 12.72 -13.23 4.33
N LYS A 93 13.44 -12.18 4.72
CA LYS A 93 14.91 -12.18 4.72
C LYS A 93 15.46 -13.12 5.82
N GLY A 94 14.70 -13.31 6.90
CA GLY A 94 15.11 -14.09 8.06
C GLY A 94 16.21 -13.41 8.88
N PRO A 95 16.53 -13.92 10.07
CA PRO A 95 17.66 -13.41 10.85
C PRO A 95 18.96 -13.76 10.13
N THR A 96 19.84 -12.77 9.94
CA THR A 96 21.23 -12.97 9.52
C THR A 96 21.98 -13.70 10.63
N LEU A 97 21.85 -15.02 10.70
CA LEU A 97 22.52 -15.86 11.71
C LEU A 97 23.82 -16.50 11.24
N LEU A 98 24.30 -16.23 10.02
CA LEU A 98 25.63 -16.66 9.57
C LEU A 98 26.20 -15.61 8.61
N GLY A 99 27.09 -14.77 9.14
CA GLY A 99 27.92 -13.82 8.39
C GLY A 99 29.15 -13.51 9.21
#